data_AF-A0A9W5V5W8-F1
#
_entry.id   AF-A0A9W5V5W8-F1
#
_cell.length_a   1.000
_cell.length_b   1.000
_cell.length_c   1.000
_cell.angle_alpha   90.00
_cell.angle_beta   90.00
_cell.angle_gamma   90.00
#
_symmetry.space_group_name_H-M   'P 1'
#
loop_
_entity.id
_entity.type
_entity.pdbx_description
1 polymer ?
#
loop_
_entity_poly.entity_id
_entity_poly.type
_entity_poly.pdbx_seq_one_letter_code
_entity_poly.pdbx_strand_id
1 'polypeptide(L)'
;MSFDESNIPDVLRRVAIYAQAKNFLTGFCTFHADSVSNQRRLEVILIPSTSAIIHYERKADLGIIDENDIPDVARRVAVFAQSQKDSSGQPFLTGFTTFHADDIGTGPRLEIILLPEGIADLMYVRKADLGITDENDIPDVARRVAVFAQSQKDSSGQPFLTGFTTFHADDIGTGPRLEIILLPQNVATLVYEFKLGLGIIGRFTFQPEIERNQRLKLIERHIFAVSRAIVCQTLGDYKQKLLETYTKAIDHGVNTEPGVNASVPSLGSSRINVNFSVLFPQGDIEIAQTLIHEMMHCAGEGHPVRRDPPPGESCAVPKPTFDCPFDNGPYYSSPPLQAELCIAGSQSDVMHVQEKTTQRNCILNSQGEYTIYES
;
A
#
# COMPACT_ATOMS: atom_id res chain seq x y z
N MET A 1 -10.16 -14.34 -3.84
CA MET A 1 -9.22 -14.58 -4.95
C MET A 1 -7.84 -14.13 -4.48
N SER A 2 -6.77 -14.90 -4.62
CA SER A 2 -5.41 -14.54 -4.15
C SER A 2 -4.86 -13.28 -4.85
N PHE A 3 -3.86 -12.61 -4.27
CA PHE A 3 -3.03 -11.67 -5.03
C PHE A 3 -2.41 -12.47 -6.19
N ASP A 4 -2.80 -12.15 -7.42
CA ASP A 4 -2.30 -12.84 -8.59
C ASP A 4 -1.08 -12.09 -9.12
N GLU A 5 0.09 -12.60 -8.76
CA GLU A 5 1.38 -12.09 -9.22
C GLU A 5 1.58 -12.20 -10.73
N SER A 6 0.74 -12.95 -11.43
CA SER A 6 0.76 -13.02 -12.89
C SER A 6 0.04 -11.85 -13.57
N ASN A 7 -0.86 -11.15 -12.86
CA ASN A 7 -1.50 -9.94 -13.38
C ASN A 7 -0.64 -8.70 -13.09
N ILE A 8 0.47 -8.60 -13.83
CA ILE A 8 1.47 -7.53 -13.67
C ILE A 8 0.88 -6.11 -13.81
N PRO A 9 -0.03 -5.82 -14.76
CA PRO A 9 -0.65 -4.48 -14.83
C PRO A 9 -1.37 -4.09 -13.54
N ASP A 10 -2.11 -5.03 -12.93
CA ASP A 10 -2.79 -4.78 -11.66
C ASP A 10 -1.81 -4.62 -10.49
N VAL A 11 -0.72 -5.40 -10.45
CA VAL A 11 0.33 -5.24 -9.44
C VAL A 11 0.95 -3.84 -9.51
N LEU A 12 1.38 -3.41 -10.70
CA LEU A 12 2.03 -2.11 -10.89
C LEU A 12 1.08 -0.94 -10.56
N ARG A 13 -0.20 -1.05 -10.93
CA ARG A 13 -1.22 -0.07 -10.57
C ARG A 13 -1.35 0.09 -9.05
N ARG A 14 -1.40 -1.02 -8.33
CA ARG A 14 -1.48 -1.02 -6.86
C ARG A 14 -0.24 -0.43 -6.23
N VAL A 15 0.95 -0.74 -6.76
CA VAL A 15 2.21 -0.15 -6.28
C VAL A 15 2.21 1.37 -6.45
N ALA A 16 1.75 1.88 -7.59
CA ALA A 16 1.69 3.32 -7.84
C ALA A 16 0.74 4.03 -6.86
N ILE A 17 -0.45 3.46 -6.63
CA ILE A 17 -1.39 3.97 -5.61
C ILE A 17 -0.72 4.01 -4.23
N TYR A 18 -0.04 2.92 -3.85
CA TYR A 18 0.68 2.85 -2.57
C TYR A 18 1.79 3.91 -2.46
N ALA A 19 2.56 4.14 -3.52
CA ALA A 19 3.62 5.12 -3.52
C ALA A 19 3.09 6.56 -3.38
N GLN A 20 2.04 6.90 -4.12
CA GLN A 20 1.37 8.21 -4.02
C GLN A 20 0.84 8.46 -2.61
N ALA A 21 0.27 7.42 -2.00
CA ALA A 21 -0.16 7.38 -0.61
C ALA A 21 0.96 7.65 0.42
N LYS A 22 2.22 7.44 0.04
CA LYS A 22 3.41 7.71 0.86
C LYS A 22 4.11 9.02 0.49
N ASN A 23 3.47 9.88 -0.31
CA ASN A 23 4.03 11.11 -0.87
C ASN A 23 5.25 10.88 -1.79
N PHE A 24 5.33 9.73 -2.43
CA PHE A 24 6.25 9.48 -3.53
C PHE A 24 5.54 9.72 -4.87
N LEU A 25 6.29 9.96 -5.93
CA LEU A 25 5.73 10.13 -7.27
C LEU A 25 5.04 8.84 -7.72
N THR A 26 5.75 7.73 -7.52
CA THR A 26 5.35 6.38 -7.96
C THR A 26 6.25 5.33 -7.31
N GLY A 27 6.01 4.06 -7.64
CA GLY A 27 6.94 3.00 -7.35
C GLY A 27 6.83 1.85 -8.34
N PHE A 28 7.71 0.88 -8.21
CA PHE A 28 7.62 -0.41 -8.90
C PHE A 28 7.89 -1.54 -7.91
N CYS A 29 7.52 -2.76 -8.29
CA CYS A 29 7.79 -3.92 -7.46
C CYS A 29 8.98 -4.73 -7.98
N THR A 30 9.75 -5.27 -7.05
CA THR A 30 10.59 -6.45 -7.29
C THR A 30 9.99 -7.64 -6.54
N PHE A 31 10.45 -8.84 -6.88
CA PHE A 31 10.02 -10.07 -6.22
C PHE A 31 11.24 -10.71 -5.59
N HIS A 32 11.18 -11.02 -4.30
CA HIS A 32 12.22 -11.77 -3.60
C HIS A 32 11.63 -13.04 -3.00
N ALA A 33 12.41 -14.13 -2.92
CA ALA A 33 12.03 -15.26 -2.08
C ALA A 33 12.66 -15.05 -0.70
N ASP A 34 11.86 -15.09 0.35
CA ASP A 34 12.39 -15.11 1.71
C ASP A 34 13.12 -16.44 1.94
N SER A 35 14.38 -16.37 2.34
CA SER A 35 15.22 -17.53 2.64
C SER A 35 14.70 -18.34 3.84
N VAL A 36 13.86 -17.75 4.70
CA VAL A 36 13.35 -18.38 5.93
C VAL A 36 11.99 -19.04 5.73
N SER A 37 11.07 -18.40 5.00
CA SER A 37 9.69 -18.90 4.84
C SER A 37 9.41 -19.58 3.50
N ASN A 38 10.35 -19.53 2.54
CA ASN A 38 10.16 -19.99 1.16
C ASN A 38 8.95 -19.31 0.46
N GLN A 39 8.43 -18.23 1.05
CA GLN A 39 7.35 -17.42 0.49
C GLN A 39 7.96 -16.28 -0.33
N ARG A 40 7.40 -16.04 -1.52
CA ARG A 40 7.75 -14.86 -2.31
C ARG A 40 7.28 -13.61 -1.55
N ARG A 41 8.17 -12.67 -1.26
CA ARG A 41 7.92 -11.30 -0.79
C ARG A 41 7.87 -10.35 -1.98
N LEU A 42 6.98 -9.37 -1.90
CA LEU A 42 6.98 -8.25 -2.82
C LEU A 42 7.81 -7.14 -2.18
N GLU A 43 8.74 -6.59 -2.91
CA GLU A 43 9.51 -5.43 -2.49
C GLU A 43 9.05 -4.25 -3.31
N VAL A 44 8.77 -3.12 -2.66
CA VAL A 44 8.30 -1.92 -3.34
C VAL A 44 9.42 -0.89 -3.33
N ILE A 45 9.80 -0.45 -4.52
CA ILE A 45 10.80 0.60 -4.73
C ILE A 45 10.05 1.88 -5.02
N LEU A 46 10.19 2.86 -4.13
CA LEU A 46 9.51 4.14 -4.19
C LEU A 46 10.42 5.20 -4.81
N ILE A 47 9.89 5.92 -5.80
CA ILE A 47 10.61 6.95 -6.55
C ILE A 47 10.02 8.32 -6.18
N PRO A 48 10.83 9.26 -5.64
CA PRO A 48 10.36 10.58 -5.27
C PRO A 48 10.15 11.47 -6.51
N SER A 49 9.36 12.53 -6.37
CA SER A 49 9.10 13.51 -7.45
C SER A 49 10.33 14.30 -7.88
N THR A 50 11.43 14.24 -7.12
CA THR A 50 12.71 14.85 -7.46
C THR A 50 13.53 14.02 -8.45
N SER A 51 13.20 12.74 -8.62
CA SER A 51 13.99 11.79 -9.43
C SER A 51 13.36 11.47 -10.78
N ALA A 52 12.07 11.74 -10.97
CA ALA A 52 11.35 11.32 -12.17
C ALA A 52 10.17 12.26 -12.48
N ILE A 53 9.61 12.12 -13.68
CA ILE A 53 8.48 12.93 -14.15
C ILE A 53 7.37 12.00 -14.66
N ILE A 54 6.10 12.38 -14.44
CA ILE A 54 4.96 11.68 -15.01
C ILE A 54 4.61 12.28 -16.37
N HIS A 55 4.44 11.41 -17.37
CA HIS A 55 3.83 11.71 -18.65
C HIS A 55 2.63 10.79 -18.87
N TYR A 56 1.61 11.27 -19.56
CA TYR A 56 0.45 10.45 -19.92
C TYR A 56 0.38 10.28 -21.43
N GLU A 57 0.33 9.05 -21.91
CA GLU A 57 0.30 8.77 -23.36
C GLU A 57 -0.83 7.79 -23.71
N ARG A 58 -1.45 7.92 -24.89
CA ARG A 58 -2.50 6.97 -25.29
C ARG A 58 -1.87 5.62 -25.65
N LYS A 59 -2.49 4.52 -25.19
CA LYS A 59 -2.04 3.16 -25.55
C LYS A 59 -1.95 2.95 -27.06
N ALA A 60 -2.93 3.46 -27.79
CA ALA A 60 -2.99 3.37 -29.24
C ALA A 60 -1.84 4.12 -29.93
N ASP A 61 -1.41 5.26 -29.39
CA ASP A 61 -0.32 6.07 -29.96
C ASP A 61 1.04 5.40 -29.77
N LEU A 62 1.19 4.58 -28.72
CA LEU A 62 2.34 3.71 -28.52
C LEU A 62 2.27 2.43 -29.36
N GLY A 63 1.14 2.16 -30.01
CA GLY A 63 0.88 0.91 -30.74
C GLY A 63 0.70 -0.32 -29.84
N ILE A 64 0.30 -0.13 -28.59
CA ILE A 64 0.07 -1.21 -27.62
C ILE A 64 -1.32 -1.82 -27.89
N ILE A 65 -1.33 -3.08 -28.32
CA ILE A 65 -2.53 -3.88 -28.63
C ILE A 65 -2.96 -4.80 -27.48
N ASP A 66 -2.01 -5.32 -26.71
CA ASP A 66 -2.25 -6.09 -25.49
C ASP A 66 -1.43 -5.49 -24.34
N GLU A 67 -2.07 -5.16 -23.22
CA GLU A 67 -1.39 -4.64 -22.03
C GLU A 67 -0.79 -5.72 -21.15
N ASN A 68 -1.14 -6.99 -21.40
CA ASN A 68 -0.58 -8.12 -20.67
C ASN A 68 0.73 -8.63 -21.31
N ASP A 69 1.06 -8.20 -22.54
CA ASP A 69 2.38 -8.37 -23.12
C ASP A 69 3.35 -7.34 -22.52
N ILE A 70 3.72 -7.58 -21.26
CA ILE A 70 4.60 -6.71 -20.49
C ILE A 70 5.94 -6.45 -21.20
N PRO A 71 6.60 -7.44 -21.82
CA PRO A 71 7.81 -7.19 -22.59
C PRO A 71 7.59 -6.19 -23.74
N ASP A 72 6.49 -6.31 -24.51
CA ASP A 72 6.19 -5.37 -25.60
C ASP A 72 5.83 -3.97 -25.09
N VAL A 73 5.03 -3.88 -24.03
CA VAL A 73 4.70 -2.60 -23.40
C VAL A 73 5.97 -1.90 -22.89
N ALA A 74 6.84 -2.62 -22.18
CA ALA A 74 8.09 -2.06 -21.66
C ALA A 74 9.01 -1.55 -22.78
N ARG A 75 9.16 -2.32 -23.87
CA ARG A 75 9.93 -1.90 -25.05
C ARG A 75 9.38 -0.59 -25.63
N ARG A 76 8.07 -0.53 -25.87
CA ARG A 76 7.42 0.65 -26.48
C ARG A 76 7.52 1.88 -25.59
N VAL A 77 7.36 1.71 -24.28
CA VAL A 77 7.49 2.80 -23.31
C VAL A 77 8.93 3.31 -23.25
N ALA A 78 9.93 2.44 -23.29
CA ALA A 78 11.33 2.84 -23.32
C ALA A 78 11.68 3.64 -24.59
N VAL A 79 11.26 3.16 -25.77
CA VAL A 79 11.43 3.89 -27.05
C VAL A 79 10.74 5.25 -27.00
N PHE A 80 9.50 5.28 -26.49
CA PHE A 80 8.77 6.53 -26.32
C PHE A 80 9.54 7.50 -25.42
N ALA A 81 9.99 7.06 -24.24
CA ALA A 81 10.73 7.89 -23.31
C ALA A 81 12.01 8.48 -23.92
N GLN A 82 12.78 7.67 -24.64
CA GLN A 82 13.99 8.11 -25.33
C GLN A 82 13.72 9.13 -26.45
N SER A 83 12.50 9.17 -27.00
CA SER A 83 12.08 10.20 -27.95
C SER A 83 11.66 11.52 -27.31
N GLN A 84 11.34 11.49 -26.00
CA GLN A 84 10.96 12.68 -25.24
C GLN A 84 12.21 13.43 -24.74
N LYS A 85 12.04 14.72 -24.47
CA LYS A 85 13.10 15.58 -23.93
C LYS A 85 12.64 16.30 -22.68
N ASP A 86 13.55 16.50 -21.75
CA ASP A 86 13.32 17.30 -20.56
C ASP A 86 13.31 18.82 -20.88
N SER A 87 13.10 19.66 -19.87
CA SER A 87 13.08 21.12 -20.02
C SER A 87 14.43 21.71 -20.46
N SER A 88 15.53 20.96 -20.33
CA SER A 88 16.86 21.35 -20.79
C SER A 88 17.15 20.89 -22.23
N GLY A 89 16.25 20.11 -22.83
CA GLY A 89 16.38 19.56 -24.17
C GLY A 89 17.17 18.25 -24.24
N GLN A 90 17.52 17.65 -23.10
CA GLN A 90 18.15 16.34 -23.03
C GLN A 90 17.11 15.22 -23.14
N PRO A 91 17.42 14.12 -23.83
CA PRO A 91 16.50 12.98 -23.88
C PRO A 91 16.32 12.37 -22.49
N PHE A 92 15.17 11.74 -22.25
CA PHE A 92 15.05 10.88 -21.07
C PHE A 92 15.82 9.58 -21.29
N LEU A 93 16.41 9.05 -20.23
CA LEU A 93 17.15 7.78 -20.27
C LEU A 93 16.24 6.64 -20.70
N THR A 94 15.05 6.60 -20.11
CA THR A 94 14.05 5.54 -20.28
C THR A 94 12.75 5.92 -19.55
N GLY A 95 11.76 5.04 -19.61
CA GLY A 95 10.58 5.12 -18.77
C GLY A 95 9.93 3.77 -18.52
N PHE A 96 8.96 3.75 -17.62
CA PHE A 96 8.13 2.58 -17.35
C PHE A 96 6.70 3.02 -17.04
N THR A 97 5.74 2.14 -17.29
CA THR A 97 4.32 2.43 -17.05
C THR A 97 3.88 1.91 -15.68
N THR A 98 3.04 2.68 -15.00
CA THR A 98 2.37 2.26 -13.76
C THR A 98 1.02 1.59 -14.03
N PHE A 99 0.52 1.64 -15.27
CA PHE A 99 -0.85 1.24 -15.65
C PHE A 99 -1.95 1.95 -14.83
N HIS A 100 -1.58 3.04 -14.17
CA HIS A 100 -2.41 3.86 -13.29
C HIS A 100 -2.78 5.16 -14.04
N ALA A 101 -3.64 5.03 -15.04
CA ALA A 101 -4.09 6.19 -15.83
C ALA A 101 -5.61 6.19 -16.01
N ASP A 102 -6.13 7.41 -16.12
CA ASP A 102 -7.55 7.70 -16.34
C ASP A 102 -7.93 7.51 -17.83
N ASP A 103 -9.17 7.07 -18.08
CA ASP A 103 -9.80 7.15 -19.40
C ASP A 103 -10.44 8.53 -19.57
N ILE A 104 -9.99 9.32 -20.55
CA ILE A 104 -10.45 10.70 -20.77
C ILE A 104 -11.33 10.85 -22.02
N GLY A 105 -12.18 9.86 -22.30
CA GLY A 105 -13.19 9.94 -23.37
C GLY A 105 -12.63 9.81 -24.79
N THR A 106 -11.30 9.79 -24.95
CA THR A 106 -10.60 9.48 -26.21
C THR A 106 -9.86 8.12 -26.16
N GLY A 107 -10.15 7.31 -25.13
CA GLY A 107 -9.57 5.99 -24.91
C GLY A 107 -8.54 5.92 -23.79
N PRO A 108 -8.09 4.70 -23.43
CA PRO A 108 -7.22 4.46 -22.28
C PRO A 108 -5.82 5.03 -22.49
N ARG A 109 -5.30 5.69 -21.45
CA ARG A 109 -3.92 6.17 -21.39
C ARG A 109 -3.05 5.24 -20.55
N LEU A 110 -1.74 5.36 -20.71
CA LEU A 110 -0.74 4.89 -19.76
C LEU A 110 -0.13 6.09 -19.05
N GLU A 111 0.05 5.94 -17.75
CA GLU A 111 0.88 6.82 -16.94
C GLU A 111 2.31 6.27 -17.04
N ILE A 112 3.17 7.04 -17.69
CA ILE A 112 4.57 6.72 -17.96
C ILE A 112 5.44 7.56 -17.04
N ILE A 113 6.30 6.89 -16.31
CA ILE A 113 7.33 7.50 -15.48
C ILE A 113 8.57 7.64 -16.34
N LEU A 114 8.96 8.88 -16.60
CA LEU A 114 10.15 9.24 -17.36
C LEU A 114 11.31 9.47 -16.38
N LEU A 115 12.42 8.76 -16.62
CA LEU A 115 13.65 8.87 -15.85
C LEU A 115 14.64 9.77 -16.60
N PRO A 116 15.05 10.92 -16.04
CA PRO A 116 16.07 11.78 -16.65
C PRO A 116 17.41 11.06 -16.83
N GLU A 117 18.27 11.58 -17.71
CA GLU A 117 19.66 11.13 -17.74
C GLU A 117 20.39 11.45 -16.42
N GLY A 118 21.37 10.61 -16.08
CA GLY A 118 22.24 10.81 -14.91
C GLY A 118 21.65 10.37 -13.56
N ILE A 119 20.40 9.91 -13.52
CA ILE A 119 19.79 9.35 -12.31
C ILE A 119 19.85 7.81 -12.24
N ALA A 120 20.30 7.13 -13.29
CA ALA A 120 20.43 5.68 -13.32
C ALA A 120 21.51 5.26 -14.32
N ASP A 121 22.01 4.04 -14.15
CA ASP A 121 23.00 3.46 -15.06
C ASP A 121 22.34 2.41 -15.97
N LEU A 122 22.88 2.24 -17.18
CA LEU A 122 22.43 1.21 -18.13
C LEU A 122 23.47 0.11 -18.27
N MET A 123 23.00 -1.14 -18.23
CA MET A 123 23.83 -2.31 -18.52
C MET A 123 23.13 -3.26 -19.47
N TYR A 124 23.89 -3.84 -20.38
CA TYR A 124 23.40 -4.85 -21.31
C TYR A 124 23.90 -6.24 -20.90
N VAL A 125 22.97 -7.14 -20.57
CA VAL A 125 23.30 -8.47 -20.02
C VAL A 125 22.57 -9.55 -20.81
N ARG A 126 23.24 -10.67 -21.12
CA ARG A 126 22.55 -11.77 -21.82
C ARG A 126 21.50 -12.39 -20.91
N LYS A 127 20.31 -12.68 -21.45
CA LYS A 127 19.24 -13.39 -20.71
C LYS A 127 19.74 -14.69 -20.06
N ALA A 128 20.55 -15.44 -20.81
CA ALA A 128 21.14 -16.69 -20.35
C ALA A 128 22.09 -16.52 -19.15
N ASP A 129 22.84 -15.41 -19.07
CA ASP A 129 23.77 -15.15 -17.96
C ASP A 129 23.02 -14.86 -16.64
N LEU A 130 21.78 -14.38 -16.74
CA LEU A 130 20.88 -14.21 -15.61
C LEU A 130 20.10 -15.49 -15.27
N GLY A 131 20.19 -16.52 -16.11
CA GLY A 131 19.41 -17.75 -16.01
C GLY A 131 17.92 -17.56 -16.31
N ILE A 132 17.54 -16.54 -17.09
CA ILE A 132 16.17 -16.31 -17.53
C ILE A 132 15.87 -17.28 -18.69
N THR A 133 14.90 -18.18 -18.47
CA THR A 133 14.46 -19.16 -19.47
C THR A 133 13.14 -18.81 -20.14
N ASP A 134 12.30 -18.02 -19.47
CA ASP A 134 11.05 -17.47 -20.00
C ASP A 134 11.00 -15.98 -19.66
N GLU A 135 10.87 -15.13 -20.66
CA GLU A 135 10.80 -13.67 -20.48
C GLU A 135 9.40 -13.18 -20.11
N ASN A 136 8.39 -14.04 -20.22
CA ASN A 136 7.01 -13.76 -19.80
C ASN A 136 6.77 -14.08 -18.32
N ASP A 137 7.68 -14.81 -17.66
CA ASP A 137 7.69 -14.93 -16.19
C ASP A 137 8.28 -13.64 -15.58
N ILE A 138 7.52 -12.55 -15.70
CA ILE A 138 7.92 -11.21 -15.24
C ILE A 138 8.35 -11.22 -13.78
N PRO A 139 7.68 -11.95 -12.86
CA PRO A 139 8.17 -12.06 -11.48
C PRO A 139 9.58 -12.66 -11.38
N ASP A 140 9.88 -13.73 -12.12
CA ASP A 140 11.23 -14.33 -12.11
C ASP A 140 12.27 -13.42 -12.78
N VAL A 141 11.93 -12.76 -13.89
CA VAL A 141 12.79 -11.78 -14.56
C VAL A 141 13.15 -10.64 -13.61
N ALA A 142 12.14 -9.99 -13.01
CA ALA A 142 12.34 -8.89 -12.08
C ALA A 142 13.20 -9.29 -10.88
N ARG A 143 12.99 -10.49 -10.33
CA ARG A 143 13.83 -11.06 -9.27
C ARG A 143 15.29 -11.19 -9.70
N ARG A 144 15.55 -11.80 -10.86
CA ARG A 144 16.92 -12.04 -11.35
C ARG A 144 17.64 -10.74 -11.67
N VAL A 145 16.92 -9.77 -12.24
CA VAL A 145 17.45 -8.43 -12.51
C VAL A 145 17.78 -7.70 -11.21
N ALA A 146 16.93 -7.75 -10.19
CA ALA A 146 17.21 -7.14 -8.89
C ALA A 146 18.45 -7.74 -8.22
N VAL A 147 18.58 -9.09 -8.21
CA VAL A 147 19.76 -9.79 -7.68
C VAL A 147 21.02 -9.41 -8.44
N PHE A 148 20.94 -9.34 -9.78
CA PHE A 148 22.05 -8.88 -10.60
C PHE A 148 22.44 -7.44 -10.25
N ALA A 149 21.49 -6.52 -10.18
CA ALA A 149 21.75 -5.12 -9.86
C ALA A 149 22.46 -4.94 -8.50
N GLN A 150 21.99 -5.65 -7.48
CA GLN A 150 22.59 -5.64 -6.14
C GLN A 150 24.03 -6.20 -6.12
N SER A 151 24.41 -7.03 -7.10
CA SER A 151 25.79 -7.50 -7.25
C SER A 151 26.72 -6.49 -7.93
N GLN A 152 26.16 -5.51 -8.64
CA GLN A 152 26.91 -4.46 -9.33
C GLN A 152 27.16 -3.29 -8.38
N LYS A 153 28.19 -2.48 -8.67
CA LYS A 153 28.55 -1.30 -7.87
C LYS A 153 28.54 -0.05 -8.74
N ASP A 154 28.04 1.04 -8.17
CA ASP A 154 28.09 2.36 -8.78
C ASP A 154 29.52 2.95 -8.76
N SER A 155 29.69 4.13 -9.33
CA SER A 155 30.97 4.85 -9.37
C SER A 155 31.54 5.19 -7.99
N SER A 156 30.72 5.20 -6.94
CA SER A 156 31.13 5.41 -5.54
C SER A 156 31.51 4.10 -4.83
N GLY A 157 31.34 2.95 -5.49
CA GLY A 157 31.61 1.62 -4.96
C GLY A 157 30.48 1.05 -4.11
N GLN A 158 29.31 1.69 -4.06
CA GLN A 158 28.13 1.19 -3.36
C GLN A 158 27.32 0.26 -4.27
N PRO A 159 26.68 -0.79 -3.73
CA PRO A 159 25.81 -1.63 -4.53
C PRO A 159 24.58 -0.87 -4.98
N PHE A 160 24.12 -1.11 -6.22
CA PHE A 160 22.84 -0.56 -6.66
C PHE A 160 21.70 -1.08 -5.78
N LEU A 161 20.67 -0.25 -5.60
CA LEU A 161 19.49 -0.62 -4.83
C LEU A 161 18.76 -1.79 -5.50
N THR A 162 18.58 -1.68 -6.81
CA THR A 162 17.84 -2.63 -7.64
C THR A 162 18.03 -2.30 -9.12
N GLY A 163 17.38 -3.06 -10.00
CA GLY A 163 17.25 -2.72 -11.40
C GLY A 163 15.96 -3.24 -12.02
N PHE A 164 15.67 -2.76 -13.22
CA PHE A 164 14.56 -3.26 -14.05
C PHE A 164 14.97 -3.29 -15.52
N THR A 165 14.32 -4.15 -16.29
CA THR A 165 14.63 -4.31 -17.73
C THR A 165 13.60 -3.58 -18.57
N THR A 166 14.05 -2.91 -19.63
CA THR A 166 13.18 -2.34 -20.67
C THR A 166 12.74 -3.38 -21.69
N PHE A 167 13.29 -4.59 -21.59
CA PHE A 167 13.16 -5.66 -22.59
C PHE A 167 13.65 -5.25 -23.98
N HIS A 168 14.37 -4.13 -24.12
CA HIS A 168 15.16 -3.89 -25.33
C HIS A 168 16.21 -4.99 -25.44
N ALA A 169 16.06 -5.79 -26.50
CA ALA A 169 16.91 -6.92 -26.77
C ALA A 169 17.60 -6.74 -28.11
N ASP A 170 18.88 -6.40 -28.04
CA ASP A 170 19.79 -6.56 -29.17
C ASP A 170 20.35 -7.98 -29.15
N ASP A 171 20.29 -8.66 -30.30
CA ASP A 171 20.97 -9.93 -30.52
C ASP A 171 22.29 -9.67 -31.25
N ILE A 172 23.40 -9.85 -30.55
CA ILE A 172 24.75 -9.63 -31.09
C ILE A 172 25.43 -10.95 -31.52
N GLY A 173 24.65 -11.94 -31.97
CA GLY A 173 25.16 -13.23 -32.45
C GLY A 173 25.63 -14.18 -31.35
N THR A 174 25.51 -13.77 -30.08
CA THR A 174 25.74 -14.62 -28.88
C THR A 174 24.47 -14.78 -28.04
N GLY A 175 23.32 -14.42 -28.62
CA GLY A 175 22.00 -14.48 -28.03
C GLY A 175 21.47 -13.11 -27.59
N PRO A 176 20.17 -13.05 -27.25
CA PRO A 176 19.49 -11.81 -26.89
C PRO A 176 19.98 -11.27 -25.54
N ARG A 177 20.20 -9.95 -25.51
CA ARG A 177 20.51 -9.19 -24.29
C ARG A 177 19.26 -8.54 -23.72
N LEU A 178 19.31 -8.16 -22.45
CA LEU A 178 18.38 -7.23 -21.82
C LEU A 178 19.15 -5.95 -21.53
N GLU A 179 18.55 -4.82 -21.90
CA GLU A 179 18.90 -3.52 -21.33
C GLU A 179 18.32 -3.42 -19.92
N ILE A 180 19.20 -3.35 -18.93
CA ILE A 180 18.88 -3.25 -17.50
C ILE A 180 19.25 -1.86 -17.01
N ILE A 181 18.27 -1.21 -16.41
CA ILE A 181 18.42 0.06 -15.71
C ILE A 181 18.73 -0.23 -14.26
N LEU A 182 19.84 0.31 -13.77
CA LEU A 182 20.32 0.15 -12.41
C LEU A 182 20.06 1.43 -11.63
N LEU A 183 19.32 1.31 -10.53
CA LEU A 183 18.95 2.44 -9.69
C LEU A 183 19.89 2.55 -8.48
N PRO A 184 20.62 3.67 -8.34
CA PRO A 184 21.46 3.92 -7.18
C PRO A 184 20.63 4.12 -5.90
N GLN A 185 21.29 3.94 -4.75
CA GLN A 185 20.68 4.06 -3.41
C GLN A 185 20.11 5.47 -3.12
N ASN A 186 20.63 6.51 -3.76
CA ASN A 186 20.20 7.90 -3.56
C ASN A 186 19.02 8.33 -4.44
N VAL A 187 18.54 7.47 -5.34
CA VAL A 187 17.53 7.83 -6.36
C VAL A 187 16.14 7.31 -6.01
N ALA A 188 16.08 6.22 -5.26
CA ALA A 188 14.84 5.57 -4.83
C ALA A 188 14.98 5.01 -3.41
N THR A 189 13.86 4.62 -2.80
CA THR A 189 13.83 3.99 -1.46
C THR A 189 13.17 2.63 -1.55
N LEU A 190 13.80 1.61 -0.97
CA LEU A 190 13.21 0.28 -0.83
C LEU A 190 12.34 0.21 0.43
N VAL A 191 11.10 -0.24 0.26
CA VAL A 191 10.20 -0.58 1.35
C VAL A 191 9.80 -2.04 1.23
N TYR A 192 10.00 -2.79 2.31
CA TYR A 192 9.53 -4.16 2.42
C TYR A 192 8.06 -4.13 2.81
N GLU A 193 7.17 -4.27 1.82
CA GLU A 193 5.73 -4.36 2.09
C GLU A 193 5.21 -5.78 1.87
N PHE A 194 4.44 -6.24 2.84
CA PHE A 194 3.84 -7.56 2.78
C PHE A 194 2.73 -7.54 1.71
N LYS A 195 2.73 -8.52 0.78
CA LYS A 195 1.79 -8.70 -0.35
C LYS A 195 0.31 -8.44 -0.05
N LEU A 196 -0.09 -8.56 1.22
CA LEU A 196 -1.43 -8.29 1.70
C LEU A 196 -1.86 -6.82 1.49
N GLY A 197 -0.96 -5.84 1.68
CA GLY A 197 -1.26 -4.41 1.55
C GLY A 197 -1.74 -4.01 0.15
N LEU A 198 -1.06 -4.48 -0.90
CA LEU A 198 -1.48 -4.23 -2.28
C LEU A 198 -2.70 -5.05 -2.66
N GLY A 199 -2.81 -6.32 -2.20
CA GLY A 199 -3.94 -7.21 -2.47
C GLY A 199 -5.30 -6.64 -2.01
N ILE A 200 -5.29 -5.79 -0.98
CA ILE A 200 -6.45 -5.09 -0.42
C ILE A 200 -6.99 -4.00 -1.37
N ILE A 201 -6.11 -3.22 -2.01
CA ILE A 201 -6.46 -2.01 -2.78
C ILE A 201 -7.50 -2.29 -3.88
N GLY A 202 -7.29 -3.32 -4.70
CA GLY A 202 -8.18 -3.65 -5.82
C GLY A 202 -9.44 -4.43 -5.44
N ARG A 203 -9.76 -4.55 -4.15
CA ARG A 203 -11.02 -5.19 -3.67
C ARG A 203 -11.97 -4.17 -3.06
N PHE A 204 -11.50 -2.95 -2.89
CA PHE A 204 -12.30 -1.89 -2.31
C PHE A 204 -12.99 -1.11 -3.40
N THR A 205 -14.31 -1.03 -3.30
CA THR A 205 -15.13 -0.12 -4.09
C THR A 205 -15.48 1.09 -3.25
N PHE A 206 -15.66 2.23 -3.90
CA PHE A 206 -15.99 3.48 -3.25
C PHE A 206 -17.19 4.08 -3.96
N GLN A 207 -18.18 4.50 -3.18
CA GLN A 207 -19.30 5.26 -3.72
C GLN A 207 -18.79 6.54 -4.43
N PRO A 208 -19.44 6.95 -5.54
CA PRO A 208 -18.99 8.10 -6.34
C PRO A 208 -18.79 9.39 -5.54
N GLU A 209 -19.58 9.57 -4.48
CA GLU A 209 -19.59 10.73 -3.60
C GLU A 209 -18.33 10.85 -2.72
N ILE A 210 -17.57 9.76 -2.55
CA ILE A 210 -16.30 9.80 -1.81
C ILE A 210 -15.24 10.44 -2.69
N GLU A 211 -14.61 11.52 -2.24
CA GLU A 211 -13.61 12.26 -3.01
C GLU A 211 -12.30 11.46 -3.19
N ARG A 212 -11.52 11.76 -4.24
CA ARG A 212 -10.27 11.03 -4.54
C ARG A 212 -9.29 11.00 -3.38
N ASN A 213 -9.05 12.14 -2.73
CA ASN A 213 -8.20 12.28 -1.55
C ASN A 213 -8.70 11.42 -0.37
N GLN A 214 -10.01 11.34 -0.16
CA GLN A 214 -10.64 10.52 0.87
C GLN A 214 -10.45 9.04 0.58
N ARG A 215 -10.62 8.60 -0.68
CA ARG A 215 -10.37 7.22 -1.11
C ARG A 215 -8.92 6.81 -0.84
N LEU A 216 -7.96 7.63 -1.26
CA LEU A 216 -6.53 7.38 -1.03
C LEU A 216 -6.23 7.26 0.46
N LYS A 217 -6.79 8.17 1.27
CA LYS A 217 -6.61 8.15 2.72
C LYS A 217 -7.17 6.88 3.36
N LEU A 218 -8.36 6.45 2.98
CA LEU A 218 -8.96 5.19 3.47
C LEU A 218 -8.10 3.99 3.09
N ILE A 219 -7.64 3.92 1.84
CA ILE A 219 -6.75 2.87 1.36
C ILE A 219 -5.47 2.83 2.20
N GLU A 220 -4.80 3.96 2.37
CA GLU A 220 -3.60 4.06 3.22
C GLU A 220 -3.82 3.53 4.62
N ARG A 221 -4.94 3.92 5.25
CA ARG A 221 -5.22 3.55 6.63
C ARG A 221 -5.62 2.08 6.77
N HIS A 222 -6.26 1.49 5.77
CA HIS A 222 -6.46 0.04 5.72
C HIS A 222 -5.15 -0.73 5.54
N ILE A 223 -4.26 -0.27 4.65
CA ILE A 223 -2.93 -0.88 4.48
C ILE A 223 -2.16 -0.84 5.79
N PHE A 224 -2.16 0.31 6.46
CA PHE A 224 -1.54 0.47 7.77
C PHE A 224 -2.19 -0.45 8.82
N ALA A 225 -3.53 -0.49 8.89
CA ALA A 225 -4.24 -1.35 9.83
C ALA A 225 -3.88 -2.83 9.66
N VAL A 226 -3.80 -3.31 8.41
CA VAL A 226 -3.43 -4.70 8.13
C VAL A 226 -1.98 -5.00 8.47
N SER A 227 -1.04 -4.11 8.13
CA SER A 227 0.37 -4.33 8.47
C SER A 227 0.57 -4.43 9.97
N ARG A 228 -0.18 -3.64 10.74
CA ARG A 228 -0.24 -3.72 12.21
C ARG A 228 -0.89 -5.02 12.69
N ALA A 229 -2.03 -5.42 12.13
CA ALA A 229 -2.72 -6.66 12.50
C ALA A 229 -1.85 -7.91 12.33
N ILE A 230 -1.01 -7.96 11.29
CA ILE A 230 -0.10 -9.09 11.00
C ILE A 230 0.92 -9.30 12.12
N VAL A 231 1.42 -8.26 12.77
CA VAL A 231 2.43 -8.38 13.84
C VAL A 231 1.81 -8.35 15.24
N CYS A 232 0.57 -7.93 15.34
CA CYS A 232 -0.18 -7.84 16.58
C CYS A 232 -0.54 -9.23 17.12
N GLN A 233 -0.43 -9.38 18.45
CA GLN A 233 -0.74 -10.63 19.16
C GLN A 233 -2.08 -10.56 19.93
N THR A 234 -2.60 -9.36 20.23
CA THR A 234 -3.84 -9.18 21.02
C THR A 234 -5.07 -9.79 20.37
N LEU A 235 -5.07 -9.90 19.04
CA LEU A 235 -6.16 -10.49 18.28
C LEU A 235 -6.33 -12.00 18.44
N GLY A 236 -5.32 -12.73 18.93
CA GLY A 236 -5.37 -14.19 19.08
C GLY A 236 -5.93 -14.90 17.84
N ASP A 237 -6.95 -15.74 18.04
CA ASP A 237 -7.60 -16.52 16.99
C ASP A 237 -8.41 -15.66 15.98
N TYR A 238 -8.80 -14.44 16.37
CA TYR A 238 -9.54 -13.52 15.50
C TYR A 238 -8.68 -12.91 14.40
N LYS A 239 -7.36 -12.96 14.55
CA LYS A 239 -6.41 -12.43 13.57
C LYS A 239 -6.61 -13.04 12.19
N GLN A 240 -6.76 -14.36 12.11
CA GLN A 240 -6.94 -15.02 10.81
C GLN A 240 -8.24 -14.58 10.15
N LYS A 241 -9.34 -14.49 10.90
CA LYS A 241 -10.64 -13.99 10.40
C LYS A 241 -10.55 -12.56 9.88
N LEU A 242 -9.83 -11.68 10.58
CA LEU A 242 -9.60 -10.30 10.14
C LEU A 242 -8.83 -10.28 8.81
N LEU A 243 -7.72 -11.00 8.73
CA LEU A 243 -6.88 -11.04 7.52
C LEU A 243 -7.66 -11.65 6.34
N GLU A 244 -8.45 -12.71 6.57
CA GLU A 244 -9.36 -13.28 5.58
C GLU A 244 -10.43 -12.27 5.13
N THR A 245 -10.93 -11.43 6.03
CA THR A 245 -11.93 -10.40 5.69
C THR A 245 -11.34 -9.32 4.81
N TYR A 246 -10.08 -8.93 5.04
CA TYR A 246 -9.33 -8.06 4.12
C TYR A 246 -9.09 -8.67 2.73
N THR A 247 -9.35 -9.97 2.56
CA THR A 247 -9.34 -10.62 1.25
C THR A 247 -10.70 -10.56 0.51
N LYS A 248 -11.75 -10.02 1.13
CA LYS A 248 -13.07 -9.90 0.49
C LYS A 248 -13.20 -8.57 -0.24
N ALA A 249 -14.16 -8.48 -1.17
CA ALA A 249 -14.58 -7.19 -1.68
C ALA A 249 -15.25 -6.42 -0.55
N ILE A 250 -14.87 -5.15 -0.35
CA ILE A 250 -15.45 -4.28 0.68
C ILE A 250 -15.89 -2.98 0.02
N ASP A 251 -17.18 -2.70 0.11
CA ASP A 251 -17.76 -1.46 -0.40
C ASP A 251 -17.64 -0.34 0.64
N HIS A 252 -17.23 0.84 0.20
CA HIS A 252 -17.11 2.02 1.04
C HIS A 252 -18.19 3.03 0.67
N GLY A 253 -19.06 3.32 1.62
CA GLY A 253 -20.11 4.33 1.48
C GLY A 253 -19.91 5.54 2.37
N VAL A 254 -20.78 6.52 2.20
CA VAL A 254 -20.85 7.71 3.05
C VAL A 254 -21.84 7.47 4.20
N ASN A 255 -21.44 7.82 5.41
CA ASN A 255 -22.34 7.99 6.56
C ASN A 255 -22.46 9.49 6.88
N THR A 256 -23.67 9.97 7.13
CA THR A 256 -23.95 11.38 7.50
C THR A 256 -24.53 11.51 8.91
N GLU A 257 -24.62 10.42 9.67
CA GLU A 257 -25.17 10.42 11.02
C GLU A 257 -24.24 11.18 11.98
N PRO A 258 -24.73 12.23 12.65
CA PRO A 258 -23.92 13.00 13.59
C PRO A 258 -23.37 12.12 14.71
N GLY A 259 -22.10 12.29 15.06
CA GLY A 259 -21.45 11.59 16.16
C GLY A 259 -21.04 10.13 15.87
N VAL A 260 -21.31 9.62 14.67
CA VAL A 260 -20.84 8.29 14.24
C VAL A 260 -19.60 8.46 13.37
N ASN A 261 -18.50 7.79 13.72
CA ASN A 261 -17.25 7.81 12.95
C ASN A 261 -17.36 7.01 11.65
N ALA A 262 -17.73 5.73 11.80
CA ALA A 262 -18.01 4.80 10.72
C ALA A 262 -19.00 3.74 11.24
N SER A 263 -19.49 2.91 10.34
CA SER A 263 -20.43 1.85 10.70
C SER A 263 -20.46 0.76 9.64
N VAL A 264 -20.64 -0.48 10.06
CA VAL A 264 -21.04 -1.60 9.22
C VAL A 264 -22.57 -1.83 9.34
N PRO A 265 -23.34 -1.91 8.22
CA PRO A 265 -24.80 -2.07 8.26
C PRO A 265 -25.31 -3.29 9.04
N SER A 266 -24.55 -4.39 8.99
CA SER A 266 -24.81 -5.60 9.76
C SER A 266 -23.52 -6.43 9.91
N LEU A 267 -23.39 -7.18 11.00
CA LEU A 267 -22.25 -8.09 11.19
C LEU A 267 -22.09 -9.03 9.99
N GLY A 268 -20.85 -9.20 9.56
CA GLY A 268 -20.49 -10.04 8.41
C GLY A 268 -20.75 -9.38 7.05
N SER A 269 -21.29 -8.16 7.00
CA SER A 269 -21.49 -7.47 5.72
C SER A 269 -20.18 -6.95 5.14
N SER A 270 -20.09 -6.95 3.82
CA SER A 270 -18.93 -6.48 3.04
C SER A 270 -19.02 -4.99 2.74
N ARG A 271 -19.41 -4.16 3.72
CA ARG A 271 -19.57 -2.72 3.54
C ARG A 271 -19.23 -1.93 4.79
N ILE A 272 -18.49 -0.84 4.61
CA ILE A 272 -18.19 0.16 5.64
C ILE A 272 -18.74 1.50 5.17
N ASN A 273 -19.60 2.14 5.97
CA ASN A 273 -20.00 3.52 5.72
C ASN A 273 -19.17 4.45 6.61
N VAL A 274 -18.48 5.42 6.01
CA VAL A 274 -17.56 6.33 6.71
C VAL A 274 -18.17 7.72 6.80
N ASN A 275 -18.13 8.32 7.99
CA ASN A 275 -18.49 9.72 8.17
C ASN A 275 -17.25 10.62 8.08
N PHE A 276 -17.04 11.19 6.89
CA PHE A 276 -15.89 12.06 6.62
C PHE A 276 -15.92 13.37 7.42
N SER A 277 -17.08 13.83 7.87
CA SER A 277 -17.17 15.06 8.69
C SER A 277 -16.78 14.85 10.15
N VAL A 278 -16.85 13.60 10.63
CA VAL A 278 -16.56 13.24 12.03
C VAL A 278 -15.21 12.53 12.15
N LEU A 279 -14.93 11.55 11.30
CA LEU A 279 -13.74 10.70 11.43
C LEU A 279 -12.46 11.39 10.96
N PHE A 280 -12.48 12.06 9.79
CA PHE A 280 -11.25 12.59 9.18
C PHE A 280 -10.58 13.69 10.01
N PRO A 281 -11.30 14.61 10.66
CA PRO A 281 -10.69 15.59 11.56
C PRO A 281 -9.94 14.99 12.76
N GLN A 282 -10.18 13.72 13.12
CA GLN A 282 -9.53 13.06 14.26
C GLN A 282 -8.14 12.51 13.94
N GLY A 283 -7.73 12.53 12.67
CA GLY A 283 -6.38 12.18 12.24
C GLY A 283 -6.14 10.70 11.96
N ASP A 284 -4.95 10.40 11.47
CA ASP A 284 -4.60 9.13 10.82
C ASP A 284 -4.73 7.89 11.71
N ILE A 285 -4.43 8.03 12.99
CA ILE A 285 -4.47 6.93 13.96
C ILE A 285 -5.92 6.54 14.23
N GLU A 286 -6.79 7.53 14.48
CA GLU A 286 -8.21 7.28 14.72
C GLU A 286 -8.88 6.68 13.48
N ILE A 287 -8.55 7.17 12.28
CA ILE A 287 -9.04 6.59 11.03
C ILE A 287 -8.64 5.12 10.95
N ALA A 288 -7.37 4.77 11.22
CA ALA A 288 -6.92 3.38 11.16
C ALA A 288 -7.55 2.48 12.24
N GLN A 289 -7.73 2.98 13.47
CA GLN A 289 -8.42 2.28 14.56
C GLN A 289 -9.87 2.01 14.21
N THR A 290 -10.58 3.04 13.73
CA THR A 290 -11.97 2.90 13.29
C THR A 290 -12.08 1.89 12.15
N LEU A 291 -11.20 1.95 11.15
CA LEU A 291 -11.29 1.04 10.01
C LEU A 291 -10.95 -0.42 10.37
N ILE A 292 -9.99 -0.68 11.27
CA ILE A 292 -9.73 -2.05 11.71
C ILE A 292 -10.87 -2.59 12.58
N HIS A 293 -11.52 -1.72 13.37
CA HIS A 293 -12.71 -2.03 14.14
C HIS A 293 -13.87 -2.42 13.22
N GLU A 294 -14.22 -1.58 12.24
CA GLU A 294 -15.28 -1.89 11.29
C GLU A 294 -14.98 -3.17 10.48
N MET A 295 -13.71 -3.42 10.16
CA MET A 295 -13.33 -4.67 9.49
C MET A 295 -13.53 -5.92 10.36
N MET A 296 -13.50 -5.80 11.69
CA MET A 296 -13.91 -6.89 12.58
C MET A 296 -15.42 -7.12 12.54
N HIS A 297 -16.22 -6.05 12.43
CA HIS A 297 -17.65 -6.18 12.15
C HIS A 297 -17.91 -6.85 10.79
N CYS A 298 -17.15 -6.51 9.74
CA CYS A 298 -17.19 -7.21 8.46
C CYS A 298 -16.77 -8.70 8.57
N ALA A 299 -15.92 -9.04 9.56
CA ALA A 299 -15.55 -10.42 9.86
C ALA A 299 -16.64 -11.21 10.61
N GLY A 300 -17.74 -10.55 10.98
CA GLY A 300 -18.84 -11.14 11.75
C GLY A 300 -18.70 -11.01 13.26
N GLU A 301 -17.68 -10.31 13.74
CA GLU A 301 -17.42 -10.13 15.17
C GLU A 301 -18.12 -8.87 15.68
N GLY A 302 -18.82 -8.97 16.80
CA GLY A 302 -19.53 -7.86 17.42
C GLY A 302 -18.96 -7.51 18.79
N HIS A 303 -19.57 -6.50 19.41
CA HIS A 303 -19.35 -6.16 20.81
C HIS A 303 -20.68 -5.74 21.45
N PRO A 304 -20.84 -5.85 22.78
CA PRO A 304 -22.02 -5.33 23.46
C PRO A 304 -22.11 -3.80 23.32
N VAL A 305 -23.25 -3.22 23.70
CA VAL A 305 -23.34 -1.76 23.82
C VAL A 305 -22.47 -1.30 24.99
N ARG A 306 -21.68 -0.24 24.79
CA ARG A 306 -20.88 0.37 25.85
C ARG A 306 -21.78 0.86 26.98
N ARG A 307 -21.40 0.58 28.22
CA ARG A 307 -21.98 1.20 29.41
C ARG A 307 -21.18 2.45 29.74
N ASP A 308 -21.73 3.63 29.44
CA ASP A 308 -21.04 4.89 29.71
C ASP A 308 -20.95 5.19 31.23
N PRO A 309 -19.91 5.91 31.68
CA PRO A 309 -19.84 6.40 33.06
C PRO A 309 -21.03 7.32 33.39
N PRO A 310 -21.69 7.17 34.55
CA PRO A 310 -22.71 8.11 34.99
C PRO A 310 -22.10 9.49 35.33
N PRO A 311 -22.91 10.56 35.38
CA PRO A 311 -22.42 11.90 35.70
C PRO A 311 -21.59 11.96 36.98
N GLY A 312 -20.37 12.51 36.90
CA GLY A 312 -19.43 12.59 38.03
C GLY A 312 -18.51 11.39 38.19
N GLU A 313 -18.63 10.37 37.33
CA GLU A 313 -17.73 9.21 37.28
C GLU A 313 -16.94 9.20 35.96
N SER A 314 -15.76 8.60 35.97
CA SER A 314 -14.91 8.52 34.78
C SER A 314 -13.96 7.32 34.83
N CYS A 315 -13.33 7.03 33.70
CA CYS A 315 -12.32 5.98 33.59
C CYS A 315 -11.01 6.26 34.33
N ALA A 316 -10.88 7.42 34.99
CA ALA A 316 -9.78 7.66 35.93
C ALA A 316 -9.88 6.77 37.18
N VAL A 317 -11.09 6.33 37.55
CA VAL A 317 -11.33 5.38 38.63
C VAL A 317 -12.32 4.31 38.12
N PRO A 318 -11.82 3.28 37.42
CA PRO A 318 -12.67 2.26 36.79
C PRO A 318 -13.59 1.57 37.81
N LYS A 319 -14.86 1.35 37.43
CA LYS A 319 -15.82 0.58 38.24
C LYS A 319 -16.50 -0.49 37.39
N PRO A 320 -16.97 -1.60 37.98
CA PRO A 320 -17.65 -2.67 37.23
C PRO A 320 -18.96 -2.27 36.53
N THR A 321 -19.50 -1.09 36.86
CA THR A 321 -20.80 -0.58 36.41
C THR A 321 -20.77 0.10 35.05
N PHE A 322 -19.58 0.51 34.56
CA PHE A 322 -19.38 1.11 33.24
C PHE A 322 -18.13 0.53 32.58
N ASP A 323 -18.01 0.68 31.27
CA ASP A 323 -16.91 0.13 30.49
C ASP A 323 -15.84 1.20 30.25
N CYS A 324 -14.58 0.84 30.48
CA CYS A 324 -13.42 1.71 30.29
C CYS A 324 -12.35 1.08 29.42
N PRO A 325 -11.64 1.86 28.58
CA PRO A 325 -10.52 1.35 27.81
C PRO A 325 -9.58 0.52 28.69
N PHE A 326 -9.17 -0.64 28.19
CA PHE A 326 -8.28 -1.60 28.86
C PHE A 326 -8.80 -2.28 30.14
N ASP A 327 -10.06 -2.09 30.52
CA ASP A 327 -10.62 -2.75 31.70
C ASP A 327 -10.83 -4.27 31.54
N ASN A 328 -10.63 -4.79 30.32
CA ASN A 328 -10.94 -6.16 29.90
C ASN A 328 -12.40 -6.58 30.19
N GLY A 329 -13.29 -5.61 30.34
CA GLY A 329 -14.73 -5.78 30.48
C GLY A 329 -15.36 -6.25 29.16
N PRO A 330 -16.64 -6.64 29.17
CA PRO A 330 -17.30 -7.24 28.01
C PRO A 330 -17.24 -6.39 26.73
N TYR A 331 -17.20 -5.07 26.86
CA TYR A 331 -17.06 -4.15 25.74
C TYR A 331 -15.62 -4.10 25.21
N TYR A 332 -14.65 -3.70 26.05
CA TYR A 332 -13.27 -3.47 25.62
C TYR A 332 -12.44 -4.74 25.41
N SER A 333 -12.91 -5.90 25.90
CA SER A 333 -12.32 -7.22 25.57
C SER A 333 -12.82 -7.81 24.25
N SER A 334 -13.81 -7.17 23.61
CA SER A 334 -14.38 -7.68 22.37
C SER A 334 -13.41 -7.60 21.18
N PRO A 335 -13.57 -8.46 20.16
CA PRO A 335 -12.62 -8.50 19.05
C PRO A 335 -12.44 -7.17 18.28
N PRO A 336 -13.50 -6.38 17.98
CA PRO A 336 -13.32 -5.07 17.34
C PRO A 336 -12.46 -4.11 18.17
N LEU A 337 -12.72 -4.00 19.47
CA LEU A 337 -11.97 -3.12 20.37
C LEU A 337 -10.54 -3.62 20.61
N GLN A 338 -10.32 -4.95 20.64
CA GLN A 338 -8.97 -5.52 20.73
C GLN A 338 -8.14 -5.31 19.45
N ALA A 339 -8.79 -5.16 18.30
CA ALA A 339 -8.12 -4.84 17.03
C ALA A 339 -7.53 -3.42 17.03
N GLU A 340 -8.18 -2.47 17.70
CA GLU A 340 -7.69 -1.09 17.80
C GLU A 340 -6.34 -1.00 18.51
N LEU A 341 -6.09 -1.87 19.49
CA LEU A 341 -4.80 -1.98 20.19
C LEU A 341 -3.64 -2.26 19.24
N CYS A 342 -3.90 -2.96 18.13
CA CYS A 342 -2.86 -3.23 17.13
C CYS A 342 -2.33 -1.96 16.48
N ILE A 343 -3.14 -0.91 16.39
CA ILE A 343 -2.80 0.34 15.71
C ILE A 343 -1.86 1.17 16.57
N ALA A 344 -2.31 1.58 17.76
CA ALA A 344 -1.62 2.56 18.60
C ALA A 344 -1.34 2.08 20.03
N GLY A 345 -1.64 0.82 20.35
CA GLY A 345 -1.59 0.33 21.73
C GLY A 345 -2.65 0.97 22.62
N SER A 346 -3.68 1.58 22.02
CA SER A 346 -4.83 2.19 22.69
C SER A 346 -6.15 1.80 22.02
N GLN A 347 -7.23 1.95 22.76
CA GLN A 347 -8.60 1.76 22.29
C GLN A 347 -9.26 3.14 22.23
N SER A 348 -10.07 3.35 21.21
CA SER A 348 -10.90 4.53 21.04
C SER A 348 -11.91 4.61 22.19
N ASP A 349 -12.12 5.84 22.67
CA ASP A 349 -13.13 6.17 23.65
C ASP A 349 -14.03 7.26 23.05
N VAL A 350 -15.35 7.10 23.21
CA VAL A 350 -16.41 7.96 22.65
C VAL A 350 -16.49 9.32 23.36
N MET A 351 -15.51 9.65 24.22
CA MET A 351 -15.46 10.96 24.87
C MET A 351 -15.46 12.07 23.81
N HIS A 352 -16.51 12.89 23.90
CA HIS A 352 -16.95 13.84 22.89
C HIS A 352 -15.81 14.72 22.34
N VAL A 353 -15.91 15.03 21.05
CA VAL A 353 -15.01 15.88 20.24
C VAL A 353 -14.68 17.24 20.89
N GLN A 354 -15.45 17.70 21.89
CA GLN A 354 -15.18 18.93 22.64
C GLN A 354 -14.20 18.80 23.82
N GLU A 355 -13.86 17.59 24.28
CA GLU A 355 -12.94 17.39 25.42
C GLU A 355 -11.57 16.78 25.05
N LYS A 356 -11.37 16.30 23.82
CA LYS A 356 -10.09 15.75 23.34
C LYS A 356 -8.92 16.76 23.36
N THR A 357 -9.16 18.05 23.56
CA THR A 357 -8.11 19.07 23.65
C THR A 357 -7.38 19.11 25.00
N THR A 358 -7.80 18.35 26.02
CA THR A 358 -7.27 18.54 27.38
C THR A 358 -7.00 17.32 28.26
N GLN A 359 -7.07 16.03 27.83
CA GLN A 359 -6.67 14.95 28.76
C GLN A 359 -6.30 13.57 28.20
N ARG A 360 -5.16 13.08 28.71
CA ARG A 360 -4.74 11.70 29.09
C ARG A 360 -4.95 10.55 28.09
N ASN A 361 -3.87 10.20 27.41
CA ASN A 361 -3.76 8.93 26.67
C ASN A 361 -3.32 7.80 27.63
N CYS A 362 -4.10 6.73 27.70
CA CYS A 362 -3.65 5.46 28.26
C CYS A 362 -2.88 4.70 27.17
N ILE A 363 -1.57 4.48 27.38
CA ILE A 363 -0.68 3.82 26.41
C ILE A 363 -0.19 2.51 27.02
N LEU A 364 -0.29 1.43 26.25
CA LEU A 364 0.33 0.14 26.58
C LEU A 364 1.84 0.23 26.30
N ASN A 365 2.69 0.01 27.30
CA ASN A 365 4.13 -0.08 27.06
C ASN A 365 4.51 -1.41 26.40
N SER A 366 5.76 -1.55 25.97
CA SER A 366 6.30 -2.76 25.32
C SER A 366 6.26 -4.03 26.19
N GLN A 367 5.91 -3.91 27.47
CA GLN A 367 5.80 -4.97 28.46
C GLN A 367 4.34 -5.34 28.77
N GLY A 368 3.37 -4.69 28.14
CA GLY A 368 1.94 -4.91 28.40
C GLY A 368 1.43 -4.24 29.68
N GLU A 369 2.18 -3.28 30.23
CA GLU A 369 1.82 -2.54 31.43
C GLU A 369 1.24 -1.17 31.09
N TYR A 370 0.27 -0.72 31.89
CA TYR A 370 -0.47 0.52 31.67
C TYR A 370 0.32 1.72 32.18
N THR A 371 0.60 2.69 31.31
CA THR A 371 1.09 4.01 31.74
C THR A 371 0.08 5.08 31.33
N ILE A 372 -0.49 5.76 32.32
CA ILE A 372 -1.31 6.96 32.12
C ILE A 372 -0.34 8.14 32.00
N TYR A 373 -0.29 8.80 30.84
CA TYR A 373 0.47 10.03 30.69
C TYR A 373 -0.46 11.23 30.96
N GLU A 374 -0.10 12.03 31.96
CA GLU A 374 -0.59 13.41 32.06
C GLU A 374 0.23 14.27 31.10
N SER A 375 -0.44 14.96 30.18
CA SER A 375 0.17 16.05 29.41
C SER A 375 0.24 17.31 30.24
#